data_AF-A0A7C5DW44-F1
#
_entry.id   AF-A0A7C5DW44-F1
#
_cell.length_a   1.000
_cell.length_b   1.000
_cell.length_c   1.000
_cell.angle_alpha   90.00
_cell.angle_beta   90.00
_cell.angle_gamma   90.00
#
_symmetry.space_group_name_H-M   'P 1'
#
loop_
_entity.id
_entity.type
_entity.pdbx_description
1 polymer ?
#
loop_
_entity_poly.entity_id
_entity_poly.type
_entity_poly.pdbx_seq_one_letter_code
_entity_poly.pdbx_strand_id
1 'polypeptide(L)'
;MLYFYLKNDKGISAFLALLVLSIFLAMSLGLSTILLFQYKEVKEMGDSVKAFYAADTGIEEVLYRDKKCYEPGCASLPWECVDTAECSQGIKAGSFSKSFGASSPSYEVLFNNGAWNVHSKGSYEKASRAVHISR
;
A
#
# COMPACT_ATOMS: atom_id res chain seq x y z
N MET A 1 -13.27 63.88 -29.18
CA MET A 1 -14.54 63.13 -29.37
C MET A 1 -14.43 61.68 -28.85
N LEU A 2 -13.72 61.43 -27.75
CA LEU A 2 -13.56 60.10 -27.13
C LEU A 2 -13.94 60.10 -25.63
N TYR A 3 -14.14 61.28 -25.04
CA TYR A 3 -14.37 61.46 -23.62
C TYR A 3 -15.85 61.39 -23.20
N PHE A 4 -16.78 61.26 -24.16
CA PHE A 4 -18.22 61.31 -23.88
C PHE A 4 -18.83 59.94 -23.52
N TYR A 5 -18.07 58.83 -23.62
CA TYR A 5 -18.57 57.49 -23.28
C TYR A 5 -18.37 57.13 -21.79
N LEU A 6 -17.56 57.92 -21.07
CA LEU A 6 -17.21 57.73 -19.64
C LEU A 6 -18.08 58.61 -18.73
N LYS A 7 -19.41 58.61 -18.95
CA LYS A 7 -20.36 59.30 -18.07
C LYS A 7 -21.31 58.34 -17.34
N ASN A 8 -21.11 57.04 -17.56
CA ASN A 8 -21.77 55.91 -16.87
C ASN A 8 -20.78 55.10 -15.98
N ASP A 9 -19.69 55.75 -15.52
CA ASP A 9 -18.52 55.14 -14.88
C ASP A 9 -18.76 54.44 -13.52
N LYS A 10 -19.96 54.54 -12.94
CA LYS A 10 -20.28 53.91 -11.65
C LYS A 10 -20.63 52.42 -11.76
N GLY A 11 -21.00 51.92 -12.95
CA GLY A 11 -21.41 50.52 -13.14
C GLY A 11 -20.29 49.58 -13.61
N ILE A 12 -19.30 50.12 -14.33
CA ILE A 12 -18.23 49.33 -14.96
C ILE A 12 -17.23 48.76 -13.94
N SER A 13 -16.94 49.49 -12.86
CA SER A 13 -16.08 48.99 -11.77
C SER A 13 -16.70 47.80 -11.04
N ALA A 14 -18.03 47.81 -10.84
CA ALA A 14 -18.76 46.70 -10.24
C ALA A 14 -18.76 45.46 -11.13
N PHE A 15 -18.91 45.63 -12.46
CA PHE A 15 -18.83 44.53 -13.41
C PHE A 15 -17.44 43.90 -13.46
N LEU A 16 -16.39 44.73 -13.42
CA LEU A 16 -15.00 44.24 -13.35
C LEU A 16 -14.74 43.45 -12.06
N ALA A 17 -15.22 43.96 -10.92
CA ALA A 17 -15.08 43.28 -9.63
C ALA A 17 -15.80 41.91 -9.63
N LEU A 18 -16.99 41.83 -10.22
CA LEU A 18 -17.74 40.57 -10.37
C LEU A 18 -17.02 39.56 -11.26
N LEU A 19 -16.40 40.01 -12.35
CA LEU A 19 -15.59 39.15 -13.22
C LEU A 19 -14.38 38.57 -12.48
N VAL A 20 -13.66 39.40 -11.72
CA VAL A 20 -12.52 38.93 -10.93
C VAL A 20 -12.98 37.96 -9.85
N LEU A 21 -14.08 38.26 -9.16
CA LEU A 21 -14.65 37.39 -8.12
C LEU A 21 -15.08 36.03 -8.68
N SER A 22 -15.68 35.99 -9.87
CA SER A 22 -16.11 34.73 -10.50
C SER A 22 -14.93 33.85 -10.91
N ILE A 23 -13.83 34.46 -11.39
CA ILE A 23 -12.58 33.73 -11.69
C ILE A 23 -11.99 33.14 -10.41
N PHE A 24 -11.91 33.92 -9.32
CA PHE A 24 -11.42 33.43 -8.03
C PHE A 24 -12.30 32.30 -7.49
N LEU A 25 -13.62 32.43 -7.61
CA LEU A 25 -14.55 31.39 -7.19
C LEU A 25 -14.34 30.10 -7.99
N ALA A 26 -14.24 30.20 -9.32
CA ALA A 26 -13.98 29.06 -10.19
C ALA A 26 -12.65 28.37 -9.86
N MET A 27 -11.58 29.14 -9.60
CA MET A 27 -10.29 28.60 -9.16
C MET A 27 -10.39 27.88 -7.81
N SER A 28 -11.07 28.47 -6.82
CA SER A 28 -11.23 27.87 -5.50
C SER A 28 -12.00 26.55 -5.55
N LEU A 29 -13.09 26.49 -6.33
CA LEU A 29 -13.84 25.24 -6.53
C LEU A 29 -12.99 24.20 -7.27
N GLY A 30 -12.25 24.61 -8.29
CA GLY A 30 -11.35 23.73 -9.04
C GLY A 30 -10.25 23.12 -8.16
N LEU A 31 -9.66 23.90 -7.25
CA LEU A 31 -8.68 23.38 -6.29
C LEU A 31 -9.31 22.45 -5.25
N SER A 32 -10.52 22.78 -4.78
CA SER A 32 -11.23 21.97 -3.79
C SER A 32 -11.53 20.57 -4.32
N THR A 33 -11.94 20.43 -5.58
CA THR A 33 -12.21 19.12 -6.18
C THR A 33 -10.94 18.28 -6.29
N ILE A 34 -9.83 18.88 -6.72
CA ILE A 34 -8.53 18.19 -6.83
C ILE A 34 -8.08 17.65 -5.46
N LEU A 35 -8.22 18.44 -4.40
CA LEU A 35 -7.84 18.02 -3.04
C LEU A 35 -8.68 16.83 -2.55
N LEU A 36 -9.98 16.81 -2.85
CA LEU A 36 -10.85 15.69 -2.47
C LEU A 36 -10.45 14.39 -3.18
N PHE A 37 -10.05 14.46 -4.45
CA PHE A 37 -9.54 13.29 -5.17
C PHE A 37 -8.21 12.80 -4.57
N GLN A 38 -7.27 13.71 -4.31
CA GLN A 38 -5.98 13.35 -3.72
C GLN A 38 -6.12 12.72 -2.34
N TYR A 39 -7.08 13.17 -1.51
CA TYR A 39 -7.30 12.59 -0.19
C TYR A 39 -7.68 11.10 -0.25
N LYS A 40 -8.53 10.71 -1.21
CA LYS A 40 -8.91 9.30 -1.40
C LYS A 40 -7.71 8.46 -1.87
N GLU A 41 -6.93 8.96 -2.82
CA GLU A 41 -5.73 8.29 -3.32
C GLU A 41 -4.70 8.06 -2.21
N VAL A 42 -4.47 9.06 -1.34
CA VAL A 42 -3.54 8.93 -0.21
C VAL A 42 -4.00 7.84 0.77
N LYS A 43 -5.30 7.68 0.99
CA LYS A 43 -5.84 6.59 1.82
C LYS A 43 -5.54 5.22 1.20
N GLU A 44 -5.79 5.06 -0.11
CA GLU A 44 -5.51 3.80 -0.83
C GLU A 44 -4.01 3.50 -0.92
N MET A 45 -3.15 4.54 -0.97
CA MET A 45 -1.70 4.39 -0.82
C MET A 45 -1.33 3.91 0.59
N GLY A 46 -1.94 4.44 1.64
CA GLY A 46 -1.73 3.98 3.02
C GLY A 46 -2.09 2.50 3.20
N ASP A 47 -3.21 2.07 2.61
CA ASP A 47 -3.63 0.67 2.62
C ASP A 47 -2.66 -0.22 1.81
N SER A 48 -2.11 0.31 0.71
CA SER A 48 -1.07 -0.36 -0.09
C SER A 48 0.21 -0.61 0.70
N VAL A 49 0.64 0.35 1.52
CA VAL A 49 1.83 0.20 2.36
C VAL A 49 1.62 -0.90 3.41
N LYS A 50 0.44 -0.96 4.04
CA LYS A 50 0.11 -2.04 4.98
C LYS A 50 0.10 -3.42 4.32
N ALA A 51 -0.48 -3.52 3.12
CA ALA A 51 -0.45 -4.76 2.35
C ALA A 51 1.00 -5.16 1.98
N PHE A 52 1.85 -4.19 1.64
CA PHE A 52 3.27 -4.44 1.36
C PHE A 52 4.02 -4.95 2.60
N TYR A 53 3.86 -4.31 3.76
CA TYR A 53 4.46 -4.78 5.02
C TYR A 53 4.03 -6.21 5.39
N ALA A 54 2.79 -6.57 5.12
CA ALA A 54 2.30 -7.93 5.34
C ALA A 54 2.99 -8.94 4.42
N ALA A 55 3.19 -8.58 3.14
CA ALA A 55 3.92 -9.40 2.19
C ALA A 55 5.38 -9.62 2.64
N ASP A 56 6.07 -8.56 3.05
CA ASP A 56 7.44 -8.66 3.57
C ASP A 56 7.52 -9.53 4.82
N THR A 57 6.57 -9.38 5.75
CA THR A 57 6.50 -10.21 6.96
C THR A 57 6.40 -11.70 6.61
N GLY A 58 5.61 -12.04 5.58
CA GLY A 58 5.49 -13.42 5.11
C GLY A 58 6.81 -13.97 4.57
N ILE A 59 7.62 -13.15 3.88
CA ILE A 59 8.94 -13.55 3.38
C ILE A 59 9.92 -13.75 4.54
N GLU A 60 9.97 -12.79 5.47
CA GLU A 60 10.82 -12.88 6.65
C GLU A 60 10.50 -14.13 7.48
N GLU A 61 9.22 -14.54 7.56
CA GLU A 61 8.85 -15.79 8.22
C GLU A 61 9.42 -17.03 7.51
N VAL A 62 9.41 -17.07 6.18
CA VAL A 62 10.06 -18.16 5.42
C VAL A 62 11.56 -18.18 5.67
N LEU A 63 12.23 -17.02 5.56
CA LEU A 63 13.66 -16.90 5.79
C LEU A 63 14.05 -17.27 7.23
N TYR A 64 13.21 -16.90 8.21
CA TYR A 64 13.40 -17.25 9.61
C TYR A 64 13.26 -18.76 9.84
N ARG A 65 12.23 -19.38 9.28
CA ARG A 65 12.04 -20.84 9.32
C ARG A 65 13.20 -21.59 8.66
N ASP A 66 13.75 -21.04 7.57
CA ASP A 66 14.86 -21.66 6.83
C ASP A 66 16.16 -21.60 7.63
N LYS A 67 16.45 -20.44 8.23
CA LYS A 67 17.58 -20.28 9.16
C LYS A 67 17.47 -21.25 10.34
N LYS A 68 16.28 -21.38 10.93
CA LYS A 68 16.05 -22.32 12.05
C LYS A 68 16.26 -23.79 11.66
N CYS A 69 15.98 -24.16 10.41
CA CYS A 69 16.26 -25.52 9.93
C CYS A 69 17.78 -25.85 9.89
N TYR A 70 18.65 -24.85 9.85
CA TYR A 70 20.11 -25.04 9.78
C TYR A 70 20.82 -24.96 11.15
N GLU A 71 20.10 -24.63 12.23
CA GLU A 71 20.69 -24.57 13.57
C GLU A 71 20.89 -25.98 14.19
N PRO A 72 22.12 -26.36 14.57
CA PRO A 72 22.39 -27.64 15.21
C PRO A 72 21.87 -27.62 16.67
N GLY A 73 20.73 -28.27 16.92
CA GLY A 73 20.12 -28.33 18.26
C GLY A 73 18.60 -28.51 18.29
N CYS A 74 17.95 -28.41 17.14
CA CYS A 74 16.49 -28.42 16.99
C CYS A 74 15.77 -29.76 17.34
N ALA A 75 16.49 -30.78 17.80
CA ALA A 75 15.93 -32.07 18.16
C ALA A 75 15.46 -32.18 19.63
N SER A 76 15.69 -31.16 20.47
CA SER A 76 15.53 -31.29 21.93
C SER A 76 14.35 -30.53 22.55
N LEU A 77 13.68 -29.62 21.84
CA LEU A 77 12.53 -28.85 22.36
C LEU A 77 11.37 -28.81 21.34
N PRO A 78 10.20 -29.44 21.64
CA PRO A 78 9.08 -29.63 20.70
C PRO A 78 8.38 -28.36 20.18
N TRP A 79 8.66 -27.18 20.73
CA TRP A 79 7.93 -25.94 20.47
C TRP A 79 8.79 -24.85 19.84
N GLU A 80 10.07 -25.11 19.58
CA GLU A 80 11.04 -24.11 19.09
C GLU A 80 11.44 -24.29 17.63
N CYS A 81 11.15 -25.46 17.06
CA CYS A 81 11.55 -25.86 15.72
C CYS A 81 10.33 -26.14 14.84
N VAL A 82 10.45 -25.76 13.57
CA VAL A 82 9.51 -26.18 12.53
C VAL A 82 9.52 -27.71 12.48
N ASP A 83 8.36 -28.34 12.35
CA ASP A 83 8.20 -29.79 12.42
C ASP A 83 9.36 -30.53 11.74
N THR A 84 10.03 -31.42 12.48
CA THR A 84 11.31 -32.06 12.10
C THR A 84 11.28 -32.82 10.76
N ALA A 85 10.09 -33.04 10.17
CA ALA A 85 9.93 -33.61 8.83
C ALA A 85 10.19 -32.59 7.68
N GLU A 86 10.21 -31.29 7.99
CA GLU A 86 10.39 -30.19 7.03
C GLU A 86 11.84 -29.70 6.92
N CYS A 87 12.70 -29.97 7.91
CA CYS A 87 14.06 -29.41 7.95
C CYS A 87 15.18 -30.34 7.45
N SER A 88 14.92 -31.63 7.19
CA SER A 88 15.98 -32.57 6.81
C SER A 88 16.70 -32.24 5.48
N GLN A 89 16.14 -31.35 4.65
CA GLN A 89 16.75 -30.84 3.40
C GLN A 89 16.46 -29.33 3.15
N GLY A 90 16.21 -28.55 4.21
CA GLY A 90 15.65 -27.20 4.11
C GLY A 90 14.12 -27.22 3.89
N ILE A 91 13.43 -26.09 4.07
CA ILE A 91 11.96 -26.06 4.09
C ILE A 91 11.39 -26.64 2.78
N LYS A 92 10.52 -27.65 2.85
CA LYS A 92 9.88 -28.27 1.67
C LYS A 92 8.84 -27.36 1.06
N ALA A 93 8.77 -27.30 -0.27
CA ALA A 93 7.81 -26.49 -1.00
C ALA A 93 6.40 -26.57 -0.39
N GLY A 94 5.80 -25.42 -0.11
CA GLY A 94 4.57 -25.34 0.64
C GLY A 94 3.92 -23.97 0.52
N SER A 95 2.79 -23.83 1.22
CA SER A 95 2.07 -22.58 1.32
C SER A 95 1.56 -22.37 2.74
N PHE A 96 1.56 -21.12 3.17
CA PHE A 96 0.90 -20.75 4.42
C PHE A 96 0.25 -19.38 4.27
N SER A 97 -0.88 -19.23 4.93
CA SER A 97 -1.57 -17.94 5.02
C SER A 97 -1.81 -17.60 6.48
N LYS A 98 -1.67 -16.32 6.81
CA LYS A 98 -1.93 -15.81 8.15
C LYS A 98 -2.79 -14.57 8.05
N SER A 99 -3.88 -14.57 8.81
CA SER A 99 -4.81 -13.45 8.91
C SER A 99 -4.84 -12.97 10.35
N PHE A 100 -4.50 -11.69 10.58
CA PHE A 100 -4.47 -11.10 11.92
C PHE A 100 -5.85 -10.56 12.35
N GLY A 101 -6.93 -11.33 12.15
CA GLY A 101 -8.30 -10.87 12.45
C GLY A 101 -8.94 -10.03 11.34
N ALA A 102 -10.20 -9.64 11.54
CA ALA A 102 -11.07 -9.13 10.47
C ALA A 102 -10.67 -7.75 9.89
N SER A 103 -9.93 -6.93 10.65
CA SER A 103 -9.53 -5.56 10.28
C SER A 103 -8.02 -5.37 10.18
N SER A 104 -7.27 -6.46 10.11
CA SER A 104 -5.81 -6.44 10.00
C SER A 104 -5.36 -6.98 8.65
N PRO A 105 -4.14 -6.64 8.22
CA PRO A 105 -3.60 -7.21 7.00
C PRO A 105 -3.42 -8.73 7.12
N SER A 106 -3.63 -9.41 6.00
CA SER A 106 -3.33 -10.82 5.83
C SER A 106 -2.23 -10.98 4.80
N TYR A 107 -1.52 -12.10 4.88
CA TYR A 107 -0.58 -12.49 3.85
C TYR A 107 -0.68 -13.98 3.55
N GLU A 108 -0.32 -14.32 2.33
CA GLU A 108 -0.21 -15.68 1.82
C GLU A 108 1.14 -15.84 1.16
N VAL A 109 1.86 -16.90 1.51
CA VAL A 109 3.18 -17.18 0.98
C VAL A 109 3.18 -18.55 0.32
N LEU A 110 3.76 -18.60 -0.87
CA LEU A 110 4.04 -19.79 -1.66
C LEU A 110 5.55 -19.89 -1.77
N PHE A 111 6.13 -21.02 -1.42
CA PHE A 111 7.57 -21.20 -1.52
C PHE A 111 7.90 -22.54 -2.14
N ASN A 112 8.95 -22.58 -2.96
CA ASN A 112 9.41 -23.76 -3.67
C ASN A 112 10.92 -23.93 -3.55
N ASN A 113 11.34 -25.00 -2.85
CA ASN A 113 12.74 -25.28 -2.55
C ASN A 113 13.53 -25.80 -3.76
N GLY A 114 12.87 -26.36 -4.78
CA GLY A 114 13.57 -26.88 -5.97
C GLY A 114 14.33 -25.81 -6.77
N ALA A 115 13.88 -24.55 -6.69
CA ALA A 115 14.50 -23.40 -7.36
C ALA A 115 14.57 -22.16 -6.46
N TRP A 116 14.45 -22.33 -5.13
CA TRP A 116 14.46 -21.26 -4.13
C TRP A 116 13.61 -20.03 -4.52
N ASN A 117 12.35 -20.27 -4.88
CA ASN A 117 11.40 -19.21 -5.23
C ASN A 117 10.41 -19.01 -4.08
N VAL A 118 10.33 -17.78 -3.58
CA VAL A 118 9.40 -17.38 -2.53
C VAL A 118 8.51 -16.26 -3.08
N HIS A 119 7.22 -16.53 -3.16
CA HIS A 119 6.19 -15.55 -3.51
C HIS A 119 5.37 -15.26 -2.26
N SER A 120 5.33 -14.00 -1.84
CA SER A 120 4.46 -13.55 -0.75
C SER A 120 3.50 -12.50 -1.27
N LYS A 121 2.23 -12.61 -0.89
CA LYS A 121 1.17 -11.69 -1.26
C LYS A 121 0.51 -11.19 0.01
N GLY A 122 0.61 -9.88 0.24
CA GLY A 122 -0.13 -9.20 1.30
C GLY A 122 -1.40 -8.56 0.77
N SER A 123 -2.43 -8.56 1.62
CA SER A 123 -3.74 -8.02 1.32
C SER A 123 -4.28 -7.22 2.50
N TYR A 124 -4.78 -6.02 2.22
CA TYR A 124 -5.44 -5.17 3.21
C TYR A 124 -6.51 -4.31 2.54
N GLU A 125 -7.76 -4.40 3.02
CA GLU A 125 -8.90 -3.65 2.47
C GLU A 125 -9.01 -3.82 0.94
N LYS A 126 -8.75 -2.76 0.16
CA LYS A 126 -8.78 -2.76 -1.31
C LYS A 126 -7.41 -2.88 -1.96
N ALA A 127 -6.34 -2.92 -1.17
CA ALA A 127 -4.98 -2.95 -1.67
C ALA A 127 -4.37 -4.35 -1.55
N SER A 128 -3.71 -4.80 -2.60
CA SER A 128 -2.91 -6.03 -2.59
C SER A 128 -1.56 -5.78 -3.24
N ARG A 129 -0.52 -6.29 -2.60
CA ARG A 129 0.88 -6.19 -3.04
C ARG A 129 1.52 -7.56 -2.92
N ALA A 130 2.40 -7.87 -3.86
CA ALA A 130 3.13 -9.13 -3.86
C ALA A 130 4.62 -8.86 -4.01
N VAL A 131 5.41 -9.69 -3.33
CA VAL A 131 6.87 -9.65 -3.32
C VAL A 131 7.35 -11.05 -3.70
N HIS A 132 8.32 -11.09 -4.59
CA HIS A 132 8.91 -12.33 -5.08
C HIS A 132 10.42 -12.27 -4.92
N ILE A 133 11.00 -13.33 -4.38
CA ILE A 133 12.44 -13.50 -4.23
C ILE A 133 12.81 -14.85 -4.80
N SER A 134 13.83 -14.85 -5.67
CA SER A 134 14.44 -16.04 -6.24
C SER A 134 15.95 -15.95 -6.02
N ARG A 135 16.60 -17.08 -5.68
CA ARG A 135 18.05 -17.14 -5.46
C ARG A 135 18.80 -17.65 -6.68
#